data_AF-A0A7Y3XYB4-F1
#
_entry.id   AF-A0A7Y3XYB4-F1
#
_cell.length_a   1.000
_cell.length_b   1.000
_cell.length_c   1.000
_cell.angle_alpha   90.00
_cell.angle_beta   90.00
_cell.angle_gamma   90.00
#
_symmetry.space_group_name_H-M   'P 1'
#
loop_
_entity.id
_entity.type
_entity.pdbx_description
1 polymer ?
#
loop_
_entity_poly.entity_id
_entity_poly.type
_entity_poly.pdbx_seq_one_letter_code
_entity_poly.pdbx_strand_id
1 'polypeptide(L)'
;MIVIKKNSKIFLMMSILIMSVFIFASCGKANKESSVKEVDIYDVVKEAFLTDKGYSKELSKYISKDVFERTNIYNTYNVSDPKYKKPFKVQFYLNEDSQSKEKDIIYVKMIYTVEIKDSENKVVGASGNIPITFTVEKVNDSWYITDKYEPA
;
A
#
# COMPACT_ATOMS: atom_id res chain seq x y z
N MET A 1 69.09 10.19 24.36
CA MET A 1 68.35 8.92 24.55
C MET A 1 67.30 9.15 25.61
N ILE A 2 66.03 9.35 25.24
CA ILE A 2 64.94 9.58 26.19
C ILE A 2 64.29 8.24 26.51
N VAL A 3 64.47 7.76 27.74
CA VAL A 3 63.85 6.53 28.23
C VAL A 3 62.50 6.91 28.85
N ILE A 4 61.41 6.64 28.14
CA ILE A 4 60.05 6.85 28.66
C ILE A 4 59.73 5.71 29.63
N LYS A 5 59.55 6.05 30.91
CA LYS A 5 59.18 5.11 31.97
C LYS A 5 57.70 4.73 31.82
N LYS A 6 57.42 3.46 31.52
CA LYS A 6 56.07 2.93 31.24
C LYS A 6 55.21 2.95 32.52
N ASN A 7 54.34 3.96 32.66
CA ASN A 7 53.33 4.00 33.72
C ASN A 7 52.11 3.15 33.32
N SER A 8 52.02 1.94 33.88
CA SER A 8 50.93 0.96 33.62
C SER A 8 49.52 1.53 33.80
N LYS A 9 49.33 2.45 34.75
CA LYS A 9 48.03 3.08 35.03
C LYS A 9 47.49 3.95 33.89
N ILE A 10 48.37 4.54 33.07
CA ILE A 10 47.97 5.39 31.93
C ILE A 10 47.48 4.53 30.77
N PHE A 11 48.13 3.38 30.53
CA PHE A 11 47.68 2.42 29.52
C PHE A 11 46.31 1.84 29.83
N LEU A 12 46.05 1.56 31.11
CA LEU A 12 44.79 0.97 31.57
C LEU A 12 43.62 1.96 31.47
N MET A 13 43.88 3.27 31.63
CA MET A 13 42.86 4.30 31.48
C MET A 13 42.53 4.58 30.00
N MET A 14 43.54 4.53 29.11
CA MET A 14 43.35 4.64 27.66
C MET A 14 42.54 3.47 27.07
N SER A 15 42.72 2.23 27.56
CA SER A 15 41.98 1.08 27.03
C SER A 15 40.48 1.12 27.37
N ILE A 16 40.11 1.67 28.54
CA ILE A 16 38.71 1.84 28.95
C ILE A 16 37.99 2.86 28.06
N LEU A 17 38.71 3.92 27.66
CA LEU A 17 38.17 5.00 26.83
C LEU A 17 37.94 4.59 25.37
N ILE A 18 38.74 3.65 24.85
CA ILE A 18 38.55 3.09 23.50
C ILE A 18 37.37 2.12 23.45
N MET A 19 37.12 1.39 24.55
CA MET A 19 36.02 0.41 24.62
C MET A 19 34.63 1.07 24.74
N SER A 20 34.53 2.27 25.31
CA SER A 20 33.25 3.01 25.41
C SER A 20 32.77 3.61 24.08
N VAL A 21 33.67 3.82 23.10
CA VAL A 21 33.31 4.35 21.77
C VAL A 21 32.60 3.30 20.91
N PHE A 22 32.81 2.01 21.16
CA PHE A 22 32.18 0.93 20.39
C PHE A 22 30.75 0.58 20.81
N ILE A 23 30.27 1.07 21.95
CA ILE A 23 28.94 0.69 22.49
C ILE A 23 27.81 1.46 21.79
N PHE A 24 28.08 2.60 21.15
CA PHE A 24 27.06 3.42 20.48
C PHE A 24 26.94 3.21 18.96
N ALA A 25 27.70 2.28 18.37
CA ALA A 25 27.62 1.98 16.93
C ALA A 25 26.54 0.94 16.57
N SER A 26 25.77 0.44 17.54
CA SER A 26 24.58 -0.39 17.28
C SER A 26 23.31 0.47 17.36
N CYS A 27 23.24 1.52 16.54
CA CYS A 27 21.93 1.98 16.08
C CYS A 27 21.38 0.85 15.23
N GLY A 28 20.55 0.01 15.85
CA GLY A 28 19.76 -0.98 15.14
C GLY A 28 18.99 -0.26 14.04
N LYS A 29 19.47 -0.37 12.80
CA LYS A 29 18.58 -0.27 11.66
C LYS A 29 17.58 -1.39 11.90
N ALA A 30 16.39 -1.02 12.35
CA ALA A 30 15.25 -1.90 12.21
C ALA A 30 15.24 -2.26 10.72
N ASN A 31 15.68 -3.48 10.41
CA ASN A 31 15.44 -4.04 9.12
C ASN A 31 13.93 -3.92 8.97
N LYS A 32 13.46 -3.07 8.04
CA LYS A 32 12.09 -3.19 7.56
C LYS A 32 12.05 -4.60 7.01
N GLU A 33 11.57 -5.52 7.83
CA GLU A 33 11.29 -6.87 7.43
C GLU A 33 10.46 -6.71 6.18
N SER A 34 11.04 -7.09 5.04
CA SER A 34 10.33 -7.09 3.78
C SER A 34 9.24 -8.12 4.00
N SER A 35 8.06 -7.68 4.44
CA SER A 35 6.91 -8.54 4.63
C SER A 35 6.73 -9.28 3.32
N VAL A 36 6.93 -10.59 3.33
CA VAL A 36 6.77 -11.41 2.14
C VAL A 36 5.34 -11.15 1.65
N LYS A 37 5.21 -10.60 0.44
CA LYS A 37 3.91 -10.32 -0.16
C LYS A 37 3.19 -11.66 -0.35
N GLU A 38 2.07 -11.86 0.34
CA GLU A 38 1.36 -13.14 0.34
C GLU A 38 0.51 -13.31 -0.94
N VAL A 39 -0.11 -12.22 -1.39
CA VAL A 39 -0.94 -12.18 -2.62
C VAL A 39 -0.63 -10.94 -3.45
N ASP A 40 -0.86 -11.03 -4.76
CA ASP A 40 -0.89 -9.86 -5.63
C ASP A 40 -2.29 -9.65 -6.20
N ILE A 41 -2.96 -8.58 -5.77
CA ILE A 41 -4.29 -8.19 -6.25
C ILE A 41 -4.28 -6.84 -6.98
N TYR A 42 -3.11 -6.24 -7.21
CA TYR A 42 -2.99 -4.86 -7.69
C TYR A 42 -3.73 -4.64 -9.01
N ASP A 43 -3.49 -5.48 -10.01
CA ASP A 43 -4.08 -5.33 -11.33
C ASP A 43 -5.59 -5.55 -11.31
N VAL A 44 -6.08 -6.53 -10.52
CA VAL A 44 -7.51 -6.81 -10.35
C VAL A 44 -8.22 -5.61 -9.73
N VAL A 45 -7.66 -5.05 -8.65
CA VAL A 45 -8.22 -3.89 -7.96
C VAL A 45 -8.20 -2.66 -8.89
N LYS A 46 -7.08 -2.42 -9.57
CA LYS A 46 -6.94 -1.31 -10.52
C LYS A 46 -7.95 -1.42 -11.67
N GLU A 47 -8.15 -2.61 -12.23
CA GLU A 47 -9.18 -2.83 -13.25
C GLU A 47 -10.58 -2.58 -12.69
N ALA A 48 -10.88 -3.08 -11.49
CA ALA A 48 -12.18 -2.87 -10.83
C ALA A 48 -12.49 -1.38 -10.62
N PHE A 49 -11.50 -0.57 -10.24
CA PHE A 49 -11.65 0.89 -10.14
C PHE A 49 -11.96 1.54 -11.50
N LEU A 50 -11.23 1.16 -12.55
CA LEU A 50 -11.13 1.97 -13.78
C LEU A 50 -11.98 1.50 -14.96
N THR A 51 -12.48 0.27 -14.95
CA THR A 51 -13.25 -0.28 -16.07
C THR A 51 -14.58 0.45 -16.23
N ASP A 52 -14.89 0.89 -17.44
CA ASP A 52 -16.17 1.47 -17.85
C ASP A 52 -17.15 0.41 -18.40
N LYS A 53 -16.70 -0.85 -18.52
CA LYS A 53 -17.47 -1.98 -19.07
C LYS A 53 -18.38 -2.67 -18.06
N GLY A 54 -18.31 -2.27 -16.80
CA GLY A 54 -19.03 -2.94 -15.70
C GLY A 54 -18.41 -4.28 -15.30
N TYR A 55 -19.17 -5.06 -14.53
CA TYR A 55 -18.72 -6.34 -13.97
C TYR A 55 -18.67 -7.43 -15.04
N SER A 56 -17.47 -7.91 -15.36
CA SER A 56 -17.24 -8.87 -16.44
C SER A 56 -17.09 -10.31 -15.92
N LYS A 57 -17.28 -11.29 -16.82
CA LYS A 57 -17.00 -12.71 -16.52
C LYS A 57 -15.54 -12.96 -16.15
N GLU A 58 -14.61 -12.21 -16.73
CA GLU A 58 -13.19 -12.33 -16.41
C GLU A 58 -12.89 -11.78 -15.01
N LEU A 59 -13.41 -10.58 -14.68
CA LEU A 59 -13.30 -10.02 -13.31
C LEU A 59 -13.95 -10.93 -12.27
N SER A 60 -15.07 -11.57 -12.60
CA SER A 60 -15.78 -12.45 -11.66
C SER A 60 -14.98 -13.66 -11.16
N LYS A 61 -13.83 -13.96 -11.80
CA LYS A 61 -12.91 -15.01 -11.34
C LYS A 61 -12.05 -14.56 -10.15
N TYR A 62 -11.96 -13.26 -9.89
CA TYR A 62 -11.00 -12.68 -8.93
C TYR A 62 -11.62 -11.78 -7.87
N ILE A 63 -12.81 -11.22 -8.12
CA ILE A 63 -13.47 -10.26 -7.22
C ILE A 63 -14.98 -10.48 -7.19
N SER A 64 -15.58 -10.37 -6.02
CA SER A 64 -17.04 -10.47 -5.86
C SER A 64 -17.76 -9.29 -6.52
N LYS A 65 -19.00 -9.52 -6.96
CA LYS A 65 -19.82 -8.48 -7.58
C LYS A 65 -20.04 -7.30 -6.63
N ASP A 66 -20.30 -7.58 -5.37
CA ASP A 66 -20.50 -6.57 -4.33
C ASP A 66 -19.24 -5.69 -4.14
N VAL A 67 -18.06 -6.31 -4.03
CA VAL A 67 -16.81 -5.55 -3.90
C VAL A 67 -16.55 -4.73 -5.16
N PHE A 68 -16.78 -5.29 -6.35
CA PHE A 68 -16.67 -4.55 -7.61
C PHE A 68 -17.59 -3.32 -7.62
N GLU A 69 -18.87 -3.50 -7.30
CA GLU A 69 -19.87 -2.44 -7.33
C GLU A 69 -19.51 -1.30 -6.38
N ARG A 70 -19.02 -1.64 -5.18
CA ARG A 70 -18.55 -0.66 -4.20
C ARG A 70 -17.22 0.00 -4.58
N THR A 71 -16.42 -0.59 -5.48
CA THR A 71 -15.07 -0.11 -5.85
C THR A 71 -15.07 0.76 -7.11
N ASN A 72 -15.92 0.43 -8.08
CA ASN A 72 -15.88 1.07 -9.39
C ASN A 72 -16.25 2.57 -9.31
N ILE A 73 -15.38 3.43 -9.85
CA ILE A 73 -15.55 4.88 -9.72
C ILE A 73 -16.78 5.41 -10.45
N TYR A 74 -17.26 4.71 -11.48
CA TYR A 74 -18.44 5.11 -12.24
C TYR A 74 -19.76 4.80 -11.53
N ASN A 75 -19.72 3.98 -10.46
CA ASN A 75 -20.87 3.78 -9.57
C ASN A 75 -20.93 4.87 -8.49
N THR A 76 -19.77 5.39 -8.06
CA THR A 76 -19.68 6.42 -7.01
C THR A 76 -19.89 7.83 -7.56
N TYR A 77 -19.29 8.15 -8.70
CA TYR A 77 -19.35 9.49 -9.28
C TYR A 77 -20.37 9.55 -10.42
N ASN A 78 -21.24 10.57 -10.38
CA ASN A 78 -22.26 10.76 -11.40
C ASN A 78 -21.69 11.32 -12.72
N VAL A 79 -20.93 10.49 -13.43
CA VAL A 79 -20.41 10.77 -14.78
C VAL A 79 -21.51 10.84 -15.85
N SER A 80 -22.75 10.51 -15.50
CA SER A 80 -23.91 10.60 -16.39
C SER A 80 -24.65 11.94 -16.32
N ASP A 81 -24.30 12.80 -15.35
CA ASP A 81 -24.91 14.12 -15.20
C ASP A 81 -24.64 14.98 -16.46
N PRO A 82 -25.69 15.50 -17.13
CA PRO A 82 -25.57 16.30 -18.34
C PRO A 82 -24.68 17.56 -18.19
N LYS A 83 -24.42 18.00 -16.96
CA LYS A 83 -23.55 19.16 -16.69
C LYS A 83 -22.06 18.90 -16.94
N TYR A 84 -21.67 17.66 -17.24
CA TYR A 84 -20.29 17.26 -17.52
C TYR A 84 -20.12 16.78 -18.97
N LYS A 85 -18.96 17.08 -19.56
CA LYS A 85 -18.67 16.78 -20.96
C LYS A 85 -17.66 15.65 -21.15
N LYS A 86 -17.99 14.70 -22.03
CA LYS A 86 -17.09 13.60 -22.42
C LYS A 86 -16.03 14.08 -23.42
N PRO A 87 -14.84 13.42 -23.51
CA PRO A 87 -14.40 12.28 -22.71
C PRO A 87 -13.94 12.69 -21.30
N PHE A 88 -14.06 11.76 -20.35
CA PHE A 88 -13.53 11.93 -19.01
C PHE A 88 -12.04 11.62 -18.96
N LYS A 89 -11.30 12.41 -18.20
CA LYS A 89 -9.89 12.19 -17.86
C LYS A 89 -9.83 11.71 -16.43
N VAL A 90 -9.34 10.49 -16.23
CA VAL A 90 -9.18 9.87 -14.90
C VAL A 90 -7.70 9.84 -14.57
N GLN A 91 -7.31 10.54 -13.50
CA GLN A 91 -6.01 10.39 -12.86
C GLN A 91 -6.20 9.47 -11.67
N PHE A 92 -5.51 8.33 -11.66
CA PHE A 92 -5.65 7.31 -10.63
C PHE A 92 -4.29 6.82 -10.15
N TYR A 93 -4.15 6.79 -8.84
CA TYR A 93 -3.00 6.25 -8.14
C TYR A 93 -3.49 5.23 -7.13
N LEU A 94 -2.79 4.09 -7.07
CA LEU A 94 -3.03 3.02 -6.13
C LEU A 94 -1.66 2.52 -5.68
N ASN A 95 -1.47 2.42 -4.37
CA ASN A 95 -0.27 1.84 -3.78
C ASN A 95 -0.67 0.86 -2.70
N GLU A 96 0.01 -0.27 -2.65
CA GLU A 96 -0.10 -1.19 -1.50
C GLU A 96 0.70 -0.62 -0.33
N ASP A 97 0.07 -0.55 0.85
CA ASP A 97 0.67 -0.06 2.09
C ASP A 97 1.22 -1.24 2.91
N SER A 98 0.40 -2.27 3.12
CA SER A 98 0.77 -3.45 3.90
C SER A 98 -0.16 -4.63 3.65
N GLN A 99 0.28 -5.82 4.06
CA GLN A 99 -0.56 -7.00 4.15
C GLN A 99 -0.49 -7.57 5.57
N SER A 100 -1.60 -8.15 6.03
CA SER A 100 -1.62 -9.00 7.22
C SER A 100 -2.38 -10.29 6.91
N LYS A 101 -2.08 -11.33 7.68
CA LYS A 101 -2.68 -12.65 7.49
C LYS A 101 -3.22 -13.16 8.82
N GLU A 102 -4.45 -13.63 8.78
CA GLU A 102 -5.07 -14.34 9.89
C GLU A 102 -5.62 -15.68 9.36
N LYS A 103 -4.95 -16.77 9.74
CA LYS A 103 -5.24 -18.12 9.21
C LYS A 103 -5.14 -18.13 7.67
N ASP A 104 -6.27 -18.38 6.99
CA ASP A 104 -6.39 -18.47 5.54
C ASP A 104 -6.92 -17.17 4.91
N ILE A 105 -7.10 -16.12 5.70
CA ILE A 105 -7.60 -14.81 5.27
C ILE A 105 -6.43 -13.83 5.21
N ILE A 106 -6.33 -13.10 4.10
CA ILE A 106 -5.31 -12.09 3.87
C ILE A 106 -5.98 -10.74 3.72
N TYR A 107 -5.53 -9.77 4.50
CA TYR A 107 -5.99 -8.38 4.44
C TYR A 107 -4.94 -7.56 3.71
N VAL A 108 -5.31 -7.01 2.56
CA VAL A 108 -4.42 -6.17 1.74
C VAL A 108 -4.86 -4.72 1.91
N LYS A 109 -4.02 -3.93 2.59
CA LYS A 109 -4.27 -2.50 2.78
C LYS A 109 -3.59 -1.73 1.65
N MET A 110 -4.37 -0.95 0.94
CA MET A 110 -3.93 -0.07 -0.13
C MET A 110 -4.33 1.37 0.18
N ILE A 111 -3.70 2.31 -0.50
CA ILE A 111 -4.04 3.73 -0.46
C ILE A 111 -4.27 4.17 -1.90
N TYR A 112 -5.43 4.77 -2.16
CA TYR A 112 -5.78 5.28 -3.49
C TYR A 112 -5.98 6.79 -3.51
N THR A 113 -5.77 7.36 -4.69
CA THR A 113 -6.14 8.73 -5.03
C THR A 113 -6.75 8.72 -6.43
N VAL A 114 -7.87 9.39 -6.59
CA VAL A 114 -8.57 9.53 -7.87
C VAL A 114 -8.98 10.97 -8.09
N GLU A 115 -8.79 11.46 -9.32
CA GLU A 115 -9.38 12.71 -9.80
C GLU A 115 -10.02 12.45 -11.17
N ILE A 116 -11.30 12.79 -11.29
CA ILE A 116 -12.05 12.69 -12.53
C ILE A 116 -12.36 14.11 -13.01
N LYS A 117 -11.87 14.43 -14.21
CA LYS A 117 -12.16 15.69 -14.90
C LYS A 117 -12.91 15.42 -16.18
N ASP A 118 -13.79 16.33 -16.54
CA ASP A 118 -14.46 16.32 -17.84
C ASP A 118 -13.54 16.92 -18.94
N SER A 119 -14.01 16.98 -20.19
CA SER A 119 -13.22 17.48 -21.31
C SER A 119 -12.84 18.96 -21.19
N GLU A 120 -13.56 19.74 -20.38
CA GLU A 120 -13.32 21.16 -20.10
C GLU A 120 -12.52 21.38 -18.81
N ASN A 121 -11.97 20.29 -18.24
CA ASN A 121 -11.22 20.26 -16.98
C ASN A 121 -12.06 20.58 -15.74
N LYS A 122 -13.39 20.49 -15.82
CA LYS A 122 -14.27 20.59 -14.65
C LYS A 122 -14.17 19.31 -13.83
N VAL A 123 -14.02 19.45 -12.51
CA VAL A 123 -13.95 18.31 -11.59
C VAL A 123 -15.34 17.66 -11.49
N VAL A 124 -15.38 16.36 -11.79
CA VAL A 124 -16.56 15.50 -11.63
C VAL A 124 -16.56 14.87 -10.24
N GLY A 125 -15.39 14.43 -9.78
CA GLY A 125 -15.20 13.74 -8.52
C GLY A 125 -13.73 13.59 -8.17
N ALA A 126 -13.43 13.55 -6.87
CA ALA A 126 -12.07 13.35 -6.39
C ALA A 126 -12.06 12.70 -5.00
N SER A 127 -11.03 11.91 -4.74
CA SER A 127 -10.68 11.41 -3.40
C SER A 127 -9.17 11.28 -3.32
N GLY A 128 -8.57 11.64 -2.18
CA GLY A 128 -7.11 11.70 -2.04
C GLY A 128 -6.63 11.00 -0.79
N ASN A 129 -5.59 10.17 -0.94
CA ASN A 129 -4.96 9.40 0.13
C ASN A 129 -5.95 8.57 0.95
N ILE A 130 -6.93 7.94 0.29
CA ILE A 130 -7.94 7.14 0.96
C ILE A 130 -7.38 5.75 1.23
N PRO A 131 -7.29 5.30 2.49
CA PRO A 131 -6.96 3.93 2.81
C PRO A 131 -8.16 3.01 2.50
N ILE A 132 -7.87 1.87 1.89
CA ILE A 132 -8.84 0.81 1.60
C ILE A 132 -8.22 -0.53 1.96
N THR A 133 -8.99 -1.41 2.59
CA THR A 133 -8.56 -2.77 2.92
C THR A 133 -9.42 -3.77 2.18
N PHE A 134 -8.78 -4.69 1.46
CA PHE A 134 -9.42 -5.81 0.79
C PHE A 134 -9.21 -7.10 1.58
N THR A 135 -10.28 -7.87 1.72
CA THR A 135 -10.24 -9.23 2.27
C THR A 135 -10.09 -10.22 1.12
N VAL A 136 -9.06 -11.06 1.21
CA VAL A 136 -8.69 -12.04 0.17
C VAL A 136 -8.66 -13.43 0.77
N GLU A 137 -9.36 -14.35 0.13
CA GLU A 137 -9.49 -15.75 0.55
C GLU A 137 -9.23 -16.68 -0.64
N LYS A 138 -8.98 -17.96 -0.38
CA LYS A 138 -8.91 -18.97 -1.46
C LYS A 138 -10.30 -19.49 -1.80
N VAL A 139 -10.67 -19.37 -3.07
CA VAL A 139 -11.88 -19.99 -3.64
C VAL A 139 -11.43 -20.84 -4.84
N ASN A 140 -11.70 -22.15 -4.79
CA ASN A 140 -11.26 -23.10 -5.84
C ASN A 140 -9.76 -22.98 -6.16
N ASP A 141 -8.91 -23.00 -5.12
CA ASP A 141 -7.45 -22.86 -5.20
C ASP A 141 -6.91 -21.54 -5.78
N SER A 142 -7.78 -20.55 -6.05
CA SER A 142 -7.41 -19.23 -6.55
C SER A 142 -7.68 -18.15 -5.51
N TRP A 143 -6.84 -17.12 -5.47
CA TRP A 143 -7.09 -15.95 -4.63
C TRP A 143 -8.29 -15.16 -5.14
N TYR A 144 -9.18 -14.81 -4.22
CA TYR A 144 -10.45 -14.17 -4.53
C TYR A 144 -10.76 -13.08 -3.51
N ILE A 145 -11.10 -11.88 -3.99
CA ILE A 145 -11.43 -10.72 -3.16
C ILE A 145 -12.91 -10.81 -2.76
N THR A 146 -13.17 -11.05 -1.49
CA THR A 146 -14.52 -11.30 -0.96
C THR A 146 -15.15 -10.06 -0.33
N ASP A 147 -14.35 -9.19 0.27
CA ASP A 147 -14.85 -7.98 0.95
C ASP A 147 -13.89 -6.79 0.77
N LYS A 148 -14.42 -5.59 1.04
CA LYS A 148 -13.67 -4.34 1.16
C LYS A 148 -14.17 -3.50 2.33
N TYR A 149 -13.24 -2.77 2.92
CA TYR A 149 -13.49 -1.78 3.96
C TYR A 149 -12.77 -0.47 3.65
N GLU A 150 -13.51 0.64 3.71
CA GLU A 150 -12.97 2.01 3.71
C GLU A 150 -13.43 2.67 5.01
N PRO A 151 -12.53 3.33 5.78
CA PRO A 151 -12.95 4.10 6.95
C PRO A 151 -13.79 5.31 6.52
N ALA A 152 -14.86 5.56 7.28
CA ALA A 152 -15.79 6.66 7.06
C ALA A 152 -15.19 8.03 7.41
#